data_AF-A0A9W4STG1-F1
#
_entry.id   AF-A0A9W4STG1-F1
#
_cell.length_a   1.000
_cell.length_b   1.000
_cell.length_c   1.000
_cell.angle_alpha   90.00
_cell.angle_beta   90.00
_cell.angle_gamma   90.00
#
_symmetry.space_group_name_H-M   'P 1'
#
loop_
_entity.id
_entity.type
_entity.pdbx_description
1 polymer ?
#
loop_
_entity_poly.entity_id
_entity_poly.type
_entity_poly.pdbx_seq_one_letter_code
_entity_poly.pdbx_strand_id
1 'polypeptide(L)'
;DADSNISKLFISKLMQDLESIDNKCGSHILNQAKEIFSDISVSINILIDKLIDLLIKTHDEGNNFDETKIFISQCIHFSNQSLNDIFEWLENNQTKSKYLFFLGYIQLNFNRDEAEAFSLFLKAAEDNYPIAQVYLSICYKEGFGITKDNQLAFTWLKKSVDNIDNIIYGQLNLGIYYENIDKNLKEAFNWYQQSADNGNSM
;
A
#
# COMPACT_ATOMS: atom_id res chain seq x y z
N ASP A 1 -34.11 1.67 -16.86
CA ASP A 1 -34.15 2.82 -15.94
C ASP A 1 -34.40 2.53 -14.46
N ALA A 2 -34.29 1.27 -14.00
CA ALA A 2 -34.15 0.95 -12.56
C ALA A 2 -32.67 0.87 -12.14
N ASP A 3 -31.81 0.28 -12.98
CA ASP A 3 -30.37 0.14 -12.72
C ASP A 3 -29.66 1.49 -12.57
N SER A 4 -30.01 2.49 -13.38
CA SER A 4 -29.41 3.84 -13.27
C SER A 4 -29.73 4.53 -11.93
N ASN A 5 -30.90 4.30 -11.35
CA ASN A 5 -31.29 4.87 -10.05
C ASN A 5 -30.64 4.11 -8.89
N ILE A 6 -30.49 2.79 -9.01
CA ILE A 6 -29.76 1.98 -8.02
C ILE A 6 -28.29 2.39 -8.01
N SER A 7 -27.65 2.54 -9.18
CA SER A 7 -26.28 3.02 -9.29
C SER A 7 -26.08 4.43 -8.70
N LYS A 8 -27.01 5.36 -8.95
CA LYS A 8 -26.92 6.73 -8.37
C LYS A 8 -27.10 6.76 -6.85
N LEU A 9 -28.03 5.97 -6.32
CA LEU A 9 -28.26 5.88 -4.88
C LEU A 9 -27.05 5.22 -4.17
N PHE A 10 -26.47 4.20 -4.82
CA PHE A 10 -25.24 3.55 -4.37
C PHE A 10 -24.05 4.53 -4.35
N ILE A 11 -23.82 5.28 -5.43
CA ILE A 11 -22.77 6.30 -5.52
C ILE A 11 -22.98 7.42 -4.48
N SER A 12 -24.22 7.87 -4.27
CA SER A 12 -24.51 8.90 -3.27
C SER A 12 -24.22 8.44 -1.85
N LYS A 13 -24.51 7.17 -1.54
CA LYS A 13 -24.23 6.58 -0.22
C LYS A 13 -22.72 6.35 -0.03
N LEU A 14 -22.06 5.86 -1.08
CA LEU A 14 -20.60 5.72 -1.19
C LEU A 14 -19.88 7.05 -0.90
N MET A 15 -20.31 8.15 -1.51
CA MET A 15 -19.71 9.47 -1.32
C MET A 15 -19.86 9.98 0.12
N GLN A 16 -21.02 9.77 0.76
CA GLN A 16 -21.26 10.14 2.15
C GLN A 16 -20.40 9.34 3.14
N ASP A 17 -20.27 8.03 2.90
CA ASP A 17 -19.47 7.17 3.76
C ASP A 17 -17.97 7.48 3.60
N LEU A 18 -17.50 7.81 2.38
CA LEU A 18 -16.17 8.38 2.11
C LEU A 18 -15.93 9.71 2.84
N GLU A 19 -16.88 10.64 2.81
CA GLU A 19 -16.76 11.94 3.50
C GLU A 19 -16.72 11.81 5.03
N SER A 20 -17.33 10.78 5.60
CA SER A 20 -17.23 10.52 7.04
C SER A 20 -15.83 10.10 7.51
N ILE A 21 -14.93 9.76 6.58
CA ILE A 21 -13.55 9.30 6.82
C ILE A 21 -12.54 10.46 6.74
N ASP A 22 -12.98 11.67 6.36
CA ASP A 22 -12.17 12.89 6.07
C ASP A 22 -11.33 13.45 7.25
N ASN A 23 -11.17 12.69 8.33
CA ASN A 23 -10.24 13.02 9.42
C ASN A 23 -8.94 12.19 9.43
N LYS A 24 -8.74 11.24 8.49
CA LYS A 24 -7.56 10.34 8.56
C LYS A 24 -6.75 10.10 7.27
N CYS A 25 -7.30 10.25 6.06
CA CYS A 25 -6.62 9.81 4.81
C CYS A 25 -6.30 10.94 3.80
N GLY A 26 -6.45 12.21 4.18
CA GLY A 26 -6.27 13.34 3.25
C GLY A 26 -7.38 13.45 2.20
N SER A 27 -7.83 14.69 1.92
CA SER A 27 -8.99 14.93 1.05
C SER A 27 -8.75 14.60 -0.44
N HIS A 28 -7.49 14.56 -0.87
CA HIS A 28 -7.11 14.27 -2.26
C HIS A 28 -7.19 12.77 -2.61
N ILE A 29 -6.67 11.89 -1.75
CA ILE A 29 -6.83 10.42 -1.90
C ILE A 29 -8.31 10.05 -1.93
N LEU A 30 -9.10 10.69 -1.07
CA LEU A 30 -10.54 10.46 -1.02
C LEU A 30 -11.23 10.80 -2.34
N ASN A 31 -10.88 11.93 -2.96
CA ASN A 31 -11.45 12.35 -4.24
C ASN A 31 -11.05 11.40 -5.38
N GLN A 32 -9.82 10.89 -5.39
CA GLN A 32 -9.41 9.89 -6.37
C GLN A 32 -10.13 8.56 -6.18
N ALA A 33 -10.30 8.11 -4.93
CA ALA A 33 -11.13 6.94 -4.65
C ALA A 33 -12.56 7.15 -5.17
N LYS A 34 -13.17 8.33 -4.93
CA LYS A 34 -14.50 8.69 -5.46
C LYS A 34 -14.57 8.60 -6.98
N GLU A 35 -13.58 9.12 -7.70
CA GLU A 35 -13.52 9.02 -9.17
C GLU A 35 -13.39 7.57 -9.63
N ILE A 36 -12.54 6.79 -8.98
CA ILE A 36 -12.21 5.41 -9.34
C ILE A 36 -13.40 4.45 -9.17
N PHE A 37 -14.19 4.65 -8.12
CA PHE A 37 -15.35 3.81 -7.76
C PHE A 37 -16.69 4.36 -8.28
N SER A 38 -16.68 5.46 -9.04
CA SER A 38 -17.87 6.01 -9.69
C SER A 38 -18.45 5.09 -10.79
N ASP A 39 -17.64 4.17 -11.32
CA ASP A 39 -18.05 3.19 -12.33
C ASP A 39 -18.15 1.79 -11.70
N ILE A 40 -19.38 1.28 -11.55
CA ILE A 40 -19.72 0.13 -10.67
C ILE A 40 -19.38 -1.23 -11.32
N SER A 41 -18.95 -1.28 -12.60
CA SER A 41 -18.71 -2.53 -13.35
C SER A 41 -17.22 -2.84 -13.60
N VAL A 42 -16.35 -2.61 -12.62
CA VAL A 42 -14.91 -2.85 -12.79
C VAL A 42 -14.59 -4.34 -12.57
N SER A 43 -13.94 -4.98 -13.55
CA SER A 43 -13.45 -6.36 -13.41
C SER A 43 -12.45 -6.48 -12.25
N ILE A 44 -12.46 -7.60 -11.52
CA ILE A 44 -11.66 -7.79 -10.29
C ILE A 44 -10.15 -7.54 -10.47
N ASN A 45 -9.60 -7.87 -11.63
CA ASN A 45 -8.20 -7.61 -11.96
C ASN A 45 -7.89 -6.10 -12.07
N ILE A 46 -8.82 -5.32 -12.63
CA ILE A 46 -8.68 -3.86 -12.75
C ILE A 46 -8.86 -3.21 -11.36
N LEU A 47 -9.78 -3.75 -10.55
CA LEU A 47 -9.95 -3.32 -9.16
C LEU A 47 -8.66 -3.54 -8.35
N ILE A 48 -8.07 -4.73 -8.43
CA ILE A 48 -6.83 -5.05 -7.70
C ILE A 48 -5.69 -4.12 -8.12
N ASP A 49 -5.54 -3.87 -9.42
CA ASP A 49 -4.54 -2.90 -9.91
C ASP A 49 -4.75 -1.52 -9.28
N LYS A 50 -5.98 -1.02 -9.26
CA LYS A 50 -6.34 0.25 -8.62
C LYS A 50 -6.09 0.25 -7.12
N LEU A 51 -6.38 -0.84 -6.41
CA LEU A 51 -6.14 -0.96 -4.97
C LEU A 51 -4.64 -0.93 -4.64
N ILE A 52 -3.81 -1.54 -5.49
CA ILE A 52 -2.35 -1.50 -5.36
C ILE A 52 -1.85 -0.06 -5.53
N ASP A 53 -2.30 0.64 -6.57
CA ASP A 53 -1.91 2.02 -6.82
C ASP A 53 -2.33 2.95 -5.68
N LEU A 54 -3.57 2.79 -5.19
CA LEU A 54 -4.10 3.53 -4.05
C LEU A 54 -3.32 3.25 -2.76
N LEU A 55 -2.94 1.99 -2.52
CA LEU A 55 -2.14 1.62 -1.36
C LEU A 55 -0.76 2.28 -1.38
N ILE A 56 -0.07 2.23 -2.52
CA ILE A 56 1.25 2.85 -2.69
C ILE A 56 1.15 4.35 -2.47
N LYS A 57 0.15 4.99 -3.09
CA LYS A 57 -0.07 6.41 -2.93
C LYS A 57 -0.37 6.83 -1.49
N THR A 58 -1.17 6.04 -0.79
CA THR A 58 -1.51 6.32 0.63
C THR A 58 -0.25 6.34 1.49
N HIS A 59 0.68 5.43 1.24
CA HIS A 59 1.99 5.41 1.88
C HIS A 59 2.89 6.58 1.48
N ASP A 60 2.91 6.93 0.19
CA ASP A 60 3.69 8.06 -0.32
C ASP A 60 3.22 9.41 0.26
N GLU A 61 1.94 9.53 0.62
CA GLU A 61 1.41 10.68 1.38
C GLU A 61 1.74 10.66 2.89
N GLY A 62 2.49 9.65 3.35
CA GLY A 62 2.99 9.56 4.72
C GLY A 62 2.00 8.94 5.73
N ASN A 63 0.88 8.36 5.26
CA ASN A 63 -0.06 7.67 6.13
C ASN A 63 0.58 6.39 6.71
N ASN A 64 0.21 6.02 7.92
CA ASN A 64 0.74 4.82 8.57
C ASN A 64 0.03 3.54 8.11
N PHE A 65 0.51 2.38 8.59
CA PHE A 65 -0.02 1.06 8.26
C PHE A 65 -1.51 0.91 8.58
N ASP A 66 -1.94 1.37 9.77
CA ASP A 66 -3.31 1.20 10.23
C ASP A 66 -4.27 2.08 9.42
N GLU A 67 -3.87 3.32 9.12
CA GLU A 67 -4.62 4.23 8.24
C GLU A 67 -4.78 3.65 6.84
N THR A 68 -3.67 3.18 6.25
CA THR A 68 -3.67 2.57 4.91
C THR A 68 -4.55 1.32 4.88
N LYS A 69 -4.48 0.49 5.91
CA LYS A 69 -5.33 -0.71 6.04
C LYS A 69 -6.81 -0.36 6.11
N ILE A 70 -7.19 0.62 6.92
CA ILE A 70 -8.59 1.07 7.02
C ILE A 70 -9.06 1.58 5.65
N PHE A 71 -8.26 2.40 4.99
CA PHE A 71 -8.59 2.96 3.68
C PHE A 71 -8.79 1.89 2.61
N ILE A 72 -7.88 0.91 2.52
CA ILE A 72 -8.01 -0.20 1.56
C ILE A 72 -9.21 -1.08 1.88
N SER A 73 -9.49 -1.35 3.15
CA SER A 73 -10.68 -2.11 3.57
C SER A 73 -11.97 -1.44 3.07
N GLN A 74 -12.02 -0.11 3.13
CA GLN A 74 -13.15 0.68 2.68
C GLN A 74 -13.26 0.66 1.15
N CYS A 75 -12.15 0.83 0.43
CA CYS A 75 -12.12 0.73 -1.03
C CYS A 75 -12.65 -0.63 -1.52
N ILE A 76 -12.28 -1.72 -0.84
CA ILE A 76 -12.82 -3.07 -1.12
C ILE A 76 -14.33 -3.10 -0.90
N HIS A 77 -14.80 -2.67 0.27
CA HIS A 77 -16.23 -2.63 0.59
C HIS A 77 -17.04 -1.83 -0.46
N PHE A 78 -16.51 -0.68 -0.88
CA PHE A 78 -17.12 0.22 -1.85
C PHE A 78 -17.14 -0.33 -3.28
N SER A 79 -16.23 -1.22 -3.62
CA SER A 79 -16.23 -1.90 -4.91
C SER A 79 -17.30 -3.00 -5.03
N ASN A 80 -18.10 -3.23 -3.98
CA ASN A 80 -19.02 -4.38 -3.84
C ASN A 80 -18.32 -5.74 -3.97
N GLN A 81 -17.00 -5.80 -3.81
CA GLN A 81 -16.26 -7.06 -3.71
C GLN A 81 -16.02 -7.39 -2.25
N SER A 82 -15.90 -8.69 -1.95
CA SER A 82 -15.42 -9.11 -0.66
C SER A 82 -13.90 -9.23 -0.66
N LEU A 83 -13.30 -9.15 0.53
CA LEU A 83 -11.89 -9.46 0.72
C LEU A 83 -11.57 -10.90 0.26
N ASN A 84 -12.52 -11.83 0.41
CA ASN A 84 -12.35 -13.22 -0.01
C ASN A 84 -12.26 -13.34 -1.54
N ASP A 85 -13.07 -12.59 -2.29
CA ASP A 85 -13.02 -12.62 -3.77
C ASP A 85 -11.65 -12.12 -4.25
N ILE A 86 -11.17 -11.03 -3.64
CA ILE A 86 -9.83 -10.48 -3.92
C ILE A 86 -8.74 -11.49 -3.59
N PHE A 87 -8.84 -12.12 -2.42
CA PHE A 87 -7.89 -13.12 -1.95
C PHE A 87 -7.84 -14.34 -2.90
N GLU A 88 -8.99 -14.93 -3.21
CA GLU A 88 -9.08 -16.08 -4.11
C GLU A 88 -8.54 -15.76 -5.49
N TRP A 89 -8.82 -14.56 -6.01
CA TRP A 89 -8.26 -14.13 -7.28
C TRP A 89 -6.73 -14.02 -7.22
N LEU A 90 -6.18 -13.39 -6.17
CA LEU A 90 -4.73 -13.22 -6.01
C LEU A 90 -4.00 -14.55 -5.86
N GLU A 91 -4.55 -15.49 -5.08
CA GLU A 91 -4.01 -16.84 -4.92
C GLU A 91 -3.88 -17.57 -6.26
N ASN A 92 -4.86 -17.39 -7.16
CA ASN A 92 -4.85 -17.96 -8.49
C ASN A 92 -4.01 -17.16 -9.52
N ASN A 93 -3.52 -15.97 -9.17
CA ASN A 93 -2.85 -15.04 -10.09
C ASN A 93 -1.47 -14.54 -9.58
N GLN A 94 -0.70 -15.41 -8.94
CA GLN A 94 0.64 -15.13 -8.40
C GLN A 94 1.76 -14.97 -9.48
N THR A 95 1.40 -14.52 -10.69
CA THR A 95 2.30 -14.44 -11.86
C THR A 95 3.06 -13.14 -12.00
N LYS A 96 2.65 -12.09 -11.27
CA LYS A 96 3.27 -10.75 -11.31
C LYS A 96 3.64 -10.30 -9.91
N SER A 97 4.78 -9.62 -9.79
CA SER A 97 5.30 -9.16 -8.50
C SER A 97 4.39 -8.17 -7.78
N LYS A 98 3.61 -7.37 -8.51
CA LYS A 98 2.56 -6.53 -7.92
C LYS A 98 1.45 -7.33 -7.23
N TYR A 99 1.08 -8.49 -7.76
CA TYR A 99 0.05 -9.35 -7.17
C TYR A 99 0.61 -10.15 -6.00
N LEU A 100 1.84 -10.64 -6.10
CA LEU A 100 2.56 -11.25 -4.98
C LEU A 100 2.68 -10.27 -3.81
N PHE A 101 3.08 -9.03 -4.10
CA PHE A 101 3.11 -7.95 -3.12
C PHE A 101 1.75 -7.73 -2.46
N PHE A 102 0.69 -7.55 -3.25
CA PHE A 102 -0.61 -7.23 -2.70
C PHE A 102 -1.20 -8.40 -1.91
N LEU A 103 -0.97 -9.64 -2.35
CA LEU A 103 -1.33 -10.84 -1.59
C LEU A 103 -0.58 -10.87 -0.25
N GLY A 104 0.73 -10.58 -0.24
CA GLY A 104 1.51 -10.47 0.99
C GLY A 104 0.98 -9.39 1.93
N TYR A 105 0.56 -8.25 1.38
CA TYR A 105 -0.12 -7.19 2.14
C TYR A 105 -1.42 -7.68 2.77
N ILE A 106 -2.26 -8.40 2.02
CA ILE A 106 -3.51 -8.98 2.53
C ILE A 106 -3.23 -10.01 3.63
N GLN A 107 -2.26 -10.90 3.41
CA GLN A 107 -1.86 -11.91 4.39
C GLN A 107 -1.40 -11.29 5.70
N LEU A 108 -0.54 -10.25 5.64
CA LEU A 108 -0.04 -9.56 6.83
C LEU A 108 -1.17 -8.82 7.58
N ASN A 109 -2.00 -8.07 6.84
CA ASN A 109 -2.89 -7.09 7.45
C ASN A 109 -4.28 -7.65 7.81
N PHE A 110 -4.75 -8.68 7.11
CA PHE A 110 -6.13 -9.16 7.25
C PHE A 110 -6.21 -10.60 7.74
N ASN A 111 -5.45 -11.50 7.11
CA ASN A 111 -5.45 -12.92 7.50
C ASN A 111 -4.49 -13.21 8.66
N ARG A 112 -3.53 -12.31 8.88
CA ARG A 112 -2.44 -12.40 9.87
C ARG A 112 -1.56 -13.64 9.71
N ASP A 113 -1.32 -14.06 8.47
CA ASP A 113 -0.28 -15.04 8.15
C ASP A 113 1.01 -14.31 7.81
N GLU A 114 1.78 -13.99 8.84
CA GLU A 114 3.01 -13.22 8.71
C GLU A 114 4.11 -13.99 7.95
N ALA A 115 4.14 -15.32 8.08
CA ALA A 115 5.13 -16.17 7.42
C ALA A 115 4.89 -16.23 5.91
N GLU A 116 3.63 -16.41 5.50
CA GLU A 116 3.28 -16.35 4.08
C GLU A 116 3.46 -14.94 3.52
N ALA A 117 3.10 -13.90 4.28
CA ALA A 117 3.36 -12.51 3.89
C ALA A 117 4.85 -12.26 3.61
N PHE A 118 5.73 -12.71 4.51
CA PHE A 118 7.19 -12.61 4.32
C PHE A 118 7.65 -13.32 3.04
N SER A 119 7.20 -14.56 2.82
CA SER A 119 7.50 -15.35 1.62
C SER A 119 7.10 -14.62 0.33
N LEU A 120 5.90 -14.03 0.31
CA LEU A 120 5.38 -13.30 -0.84
C LEU A 120 6.13 -11.98 -1.09
N PHE A 121 6.43 -11.22 -0.04
CA PHE A 121 7.24 -10.02 -0.16
C PHE A 121 8.65 -10.33 -0.64
N LEU A 122 9.27 -11.41 -0.14
CA LEU A 122 10.59 -11.85 -0.60
C LEU A 122 10.60 -12.13 -2.10
N LYS A 123 9.67 -12.95 -2.59
CA LYS A 123 9.55 -13.26 -4.02
C LYS A 123 9.38 -12.00 -4.88
N ALA A 124 8.50 -11.09 -4.49
CA ALA A 124 8.27 -9.84 -5.22
C ALA A 124 9.48 -8.88 -5.15
N ALA A 125 10.16 -8.82 -4.01
CA ALA A 125 11.33 -7.98 -3.79
C ALA A 125 12.56 -8.47 -4.58
N GLU A 126 12.71 -9.79 -4.73
CA GLU A 126 13.75 -10.43 -5.56
C GLU A 126 13.53 -10.15 -7.05
N ASP A 127 12.28 -10.04 -7.50
CA ASP A 127 11.92 -9.56 -8.85
C ASP A 127 11.98 -8.02 -8.98
N ASN A 128 12.67 -7.36 -8.06
CA ASN A 128 12.91 -5.91 -8.04
C ASN A 128 11.65 -5.03 -7.98
N TYR A 129 10.56 -5.51 -7.39
CA TYR A 129 9.38 -4.69 -7.13
C TYR A 129 9.60 -3.78 -5.91
N PRO A 130 9.74 -2.44 -6.06
CA PRO A 130 10.30 -1.60 -4.99
C PRO A 130 9.46 -1.55 -3.72
N ILE A 131 8.13 -1.44 -3.84
CA ILE A 131 7.27 -1.42 -2.66
C ILE A 131 7.35 -2.75 -1.89
N ALA A 132 7.55 -3.89 -2.57
CA ALA A 132 7.80 -5.15 -1.88
C ALA A 132 9.14 -5.16 -1.14
N GLN A 133 10.18 -4.50 -1.68
CA GLN A 133 11.46 -4.33 -0.98
C GLN A 133 11.30 -3.49 0.30
N VAL A 134 10.46 -2.44 0.27
CA VAL A 134 10.09 -1.68 1.48
C VAL A 134 9.36 -2.58 2.49
N TYR A 135 8.36 -3.35 2.06
CA TYR A 135 7.63 -4.24 2.96
C TYR A 135 8.50 -5.38 3.53
N LEU A 136 9.40 -5.94 2.74
CA LEU A 136 10.38 -6.92 3.20
C LEU A 136 11.32 -6.32 4.25
N SER A 137 11.74 -5.06 4.07
CA SER A 137 12.53 -4.37 5.09
C SER A 137 11.78 -4.24 6.42
N ILE A 138 10.46 -4.00 6.34
CA ILE A 138 9.59 -3.88 7.52
C ILE A 138 9.42 -5.24 8.20
N CYS A 139 9.31 -6.34 7.44
CA CYS A 139 9.33 -7.68 8.02
C CYS A 139 10.61 -7.94 8.80
N TYR A 140 11.79 -7.59 8.27
CA TYR A 140 13.05 -7.74 8.99
C TYR A 140 13.17 -6.82 10.21
N LYS A 141 12.65 -5.60 10.14
CA LYS A 141 12.68 -4.65 11.26
C LYS A 141 11.74 -5.09 12.40
N GLU A 142 10.52 -5.47 12.06
CA GLU A 142 9.44 -5.76 13.01
C GLU A 142 9.31 -7.25 13.36
N GLY A 143 9.99 -8.14 12.63
CA GLY A 143 10.01 -9.57 12.87
C GLY A 143 8.75 -10.29 12.38
N PHE A 144 8.08 -9.75 11.36
CA PHE A 144 6.89 -10.36 10.79
C PHE A 144 7.28 -11.56 9.92
N GLY A 145 6.91 -12.76 10.38
CA GLY A 145 7.18 -14.02 9.68
C GLY A 145 8.65 -14.45 9.63
N ILE A 146 9.56 -13.66 10.22
CA ILE A 146 10.99 -13.88 10.21
C ILE A 146 11.64 -13.33 11.48
N THR A 147 12.86 -13.78 11.79
CA THR A 147 13.63 -13.19 12.91
C THR A 147 14.06 -11.76 12.57
N LYS A 148 13.98 -10.86 13.55
CA LYS A 148 14.39 -9.47 13.39
C LYS A 148 15.85 -9.33 12.98
N ASP A 149 16.11 -8.50 11.99
CA ASP A 149 17.45 -8.15 11.51
C ASP A 149 17.45 -6.73 10.92
N ASN A 150 17.92 -5.75 11.71
CA ASN A 150 17.95 -4.35 11.28
C ASN A 150 18.93 -4.10 10.11
N GLN A 151 19.97 -4.93 9.96
CA GLN A 151 20.95 -4.77 8.88
C GLN A 151 20.37 -5.25 7.55
N LEU A 152 19.65 -6.37 7.55
CA LEU A 152 18.89 -6.83 6.38
C LEU A 152 17.73 -5.90 6.07
N ALA A 153 17.04 -5.36 7.09
CA ALA A 153 16.03 -4.33 6.91
C ALA A 153 16.60 -3.13 6.14
N PHE A 154 17.72 -2.56 6.62
CA PHE A 154 18.38 -1.46 5.94
C PHE A 154 18.81 -1.79 4.51
N THR A 155 19.36 -2.98 4.29
CA THR A 155 19.83 -3.42 2.97
C THR A 155 18.70 -3.45 1.94
N TRP A 156 17.56 -4.06 2.29
CA TRP A 156 16.39 -4.11 1.41
C TRP A 156 15.75 -2.75 1.21
N LEU A 157 15.73 -1.94 2.27
CA LEU A 157 15.19 -0.59 2.20
C LEU A 157 16.04 0.33 1.30
N LYS A 158 17.37 0.24 1.37
CA LYS A 158 18.27 0.92 0.42
C LYS A 158 18.04 0.44 -1.01
N LYS A 159 17.95 -0.87 -1.23
CA LYS A 159 17.68 -1.44 -2.56
C LYS A 159 16.39 -0.88 -3.18
N SER A 160 15.37 -0.59 -2.36
CA SER A 160 14.10 -0.02 -2.83
C SER A 160 14.24 1.33 -3.51
N VAL A 161 15.15 2.19 -3.03
CA VAL A 161 15.34 3.55 -3.57
C VAL A 161 16.43 3.63 -4.63
N ASP A 162 17.28 2.61 -4.75
CA ASP A 162 18.43 2.61 -5.68
C ASP A 162 18.03 2.25 -7.13
N ASN A 163 16.91 1.55 -7.33
CA ASN A 163 16.55 0.97 -8.63
C ASN A 163 15.44 1.72 -9.39
N ILE A 164 14.67 2.56 -8.72
CA ILE A 164 13.54 3.29 -9.32
C ILE A 164 13.50 4.70 -8.76
N ASP A 165 13.48 5.69 -9.65
CA ASP A 165 13.23 7.08 -9.30
C ASP A 165 11.85 7.16 -8.61
N ASN A 166 11.82 7.71 -7.39
CA ASN A 166 10.61 8.18 -6.69
C ASN A 166 9.77 7.17 -5.87
N ILE A 167 10.34 6.13 -5.25
CA ILE A 167 9.62 5.43 -4.16
C ILE A 167 9.63 6.28 -2.88
N ILE A 168 8.68 7.22 -2.76
CA ILE A 168 8.60 8.20 -1.67
C ILE A 168 8.53 7.46 -0.32
N TYR A 169 7.72 6.40 -0.23
CA TYR A 169 7.62 5.61 0.99
C TYR A 169 8.94 4.95 1.42
N GLY A 170 9.77 4.50 0.47
CA GLY A 170 11.10 3.96 0.78
C GLY A 170 12.03 5.04 1.33
N GLN A 171 11.97 6.25 0.77
CA GLN A 171 12.75 7.40 1.23
C GLN A 171 12.32 7.85 2.64
N LEU A 172 11.02 7.90 2.93
CA LEU A 172 10.49 8.16 4.27
C LEU A 172 11.02 7.14 5.28
N ASN A 173 10.94 5.86 4.95
CA ASN A 173 11.41 4.79 5.83
C ASN A 173 12.94 4.84 6.05
N LEU A 174 13.73 5.28 5.07
CA LEU A 174 15.17 5.51 5.26
C LEU A 174 15.43 6.65 6.24
N GLY A 175 14.67 7.74 6.14
CA GLY A 175 14.71 8.83 7.12
C GLY A 175 14.42 8.32 8.54
N ILE A 176 13.35 7.54 8.69
CA ILE A 176 12.96 6.92 9.97
C ILE A 176 14.05 5.98 10.50
N TYR A 177 14.68 5.19 9.62
CA TYR A 177 15.78 4.30 10.00
C TYR A 177 16.97 5.10 10.55
N TYR A 178 17.41 6.15 9.84
CA TYR A 178 18.54 6.96 10.29
C TYR A 178 18.24 7.75 11.57
N GLU A 179 17.01 8.22 11.75
CA GLU A 179 16.58 8.92 12.96
C GLU A 179 16.52 7.98 14.18
N ASN A 180 15.95 6.78 14.00
CA ASN A 180 15.57 5.94 15.13
C ASN A 180 16.57 4.83 15.45
N ILE A 181 17.24 4.28 14.45
CA ILE A 181 18.15 3.13 14.59
C ILE A 181 19.61 3.61 14.57
N ASP A 182 20.06 4.24 13.49
CA ASP A 182 21.46 4.68 13.34
C ASP A 182 21.78 5.99 14.09
N LYS A 183 20.76 6.73 14.53
CA LYS A 183 20.89 8.04 15.22
C LYS A 183 21.69 9.08 14.42
N ASN A 184 21.58 9.06 13.09
CA ASN A 184 22.21 10.01 12.19
C ASN A 184 21.18 11.02 11.65
N LEU A 185 21.00 12.13 12.38
CA LEU A 185 20.03 13.16 12.03
C LEU A 185 20.31 13.86 10.69
N LYS A 186 21.59 13.92 10.27
CA LYS A 186 21.96 14.53 8.98
C LYS A 186 21.45 13.67 7.82
N GLU A 187 21.68 12.37 7.88
CA GLU A 187 21.15 11.45 6.88
C GLU A 187 19.62 11.40 6.93
N ALA A 188 19.03 11.36 8.14
CA ALA A 188 17.58 11.41 8.29
C ALA A 188 16.97 12.64 7.58
N PHE A 189 17.52 13.83 7.83
CA PHE A 189 17.11 15.07 7.17
C PHE A 189 17.24 14.98 5.64
N ASN A 190 18.36 14.47 5.13
CA ASN A 190 18.57 14.34 3.68
C ASN A 190 17.53 13.41 3.03
N TRP A 191 17.15 12.31 3.69
CA TRP A 191 16.13 11.39 3.18
C TRP A 191 14.73 11.97 3.26
N TYR A 192 14.40 12.66 4.35
CA TYR A 192 13.12 13.38 4.47
C TYR A 192 12.98 14.49 3.43
N GLN A 193 14.05 15.25 3.16
CA GLN A 193 14.04 16.29 2.13
C GLN A 193 13.82 15.70 0.74
N GLN A 194 14.54 14.63 0.38
CA GLN A 194 14.34 13.96 -0.91
C GLN A 194 12.92 13.42 -1.08
N SER A 195 12.35 12.84 -0.02
CA SER A 195 10.97 12.38 -0.01
C SER A 195 9.98 13.52 -0.26
N ALA A 196 10.14 14.65 0.42
CA ALA A 196 9.28 15.83 0.24
C ALA A 196 9.40 16.43 -1.16
N ASP A 197 10.63 16.51 -1.71
CA ASP A 197 10.86 17.04 -3.04
C ASP A 197 10.20 16.18 -4.12
N ASN A 198 10.31 14.85 -3.99
CA ASN A 198 9.67 13.91 -4.91
C ASN A 198 8.14 13.92 -4.77
N GLY A 199 7.60 14.02 -3.55
CA GLY A 199 6.16 14.14 -3.31
C GLY A 199 5.54 15.42 -3.87
N ASN A 200 6.28 16.54 -3.88
CA ASN A 200 5.82 17.82 -4.45
C ASN A 200 5.92 17.87 -5.98
N SER A 201 6.62 16.91 -6.60
CA SER A 201 6.86 16.86 -8.05
C SER A 201 5.85 16.02 -8.83
N MET A 202 4.92 15.34 -8.13
CA MET A 202 3.89 14.46 -8.70
C MET A 202 2.55 15.16 -8.97
#